data_AF-A0A534L3E4-F1
#
_entry.id   AF-A0A534L3E4-F1
#
_cell.length_a   1.000
_cell.length_b   1.000
_cell.length_c   1.000
_cell.angle_alpha   90.00
_cell.angle_beta   90.00
_cell.angle_gamma   90.00
#
_symmetry.space_group_name_H-M   'P 1'
#
loop_
_entity.id
_entity.type
_entity.pdbx_description
1 polymer ?
#
loop_
_entity_poly.entity_id
_entity_poly.type
_entity_poly.pdbx_seq_one_letter_code
_entity_poly.pdbx_strand_id
1 'polypeptide(L)'
;MMTKQKTLEDIKGTFGFVPGFFEDFKWDELALSGGWELFKKFELSETNIPLKYKHLIALAAAGAVKCPYCTKFHTEAAQLFGATETELQETAYTTSLVGYFSNYLHGRRYPLEKFDEELNHIVKNFQAAAAAGKR
;
A
#
# COMPACT_ATOMS: atom_id res chain seq x y z
N MET A 1 18.73 1.71 20.70
CA MET A 1 18.91 1.53 19.24
C MET A 1 19.76 0.27 19.04
N MET A 2 19.44 -0.54 18.04
CA MET A 2 20.20 -1.76 17.75
C MET A 2 21.45 -1.44 16.93
N THR A 3 22.54 -2.16 17.16
CA THR A 3 23.72 -2.11 16.28
C THR A 3 23.41 -2.74 14.93
N LYS A 4 24.24 -2.52 13.91
CA LYS A 4 24.10 -3.21 12.62
C LYS A 4 24.03 -4.72 12.81
N GLN A 5 24.96 -5.30 13.58
CA GLN A 5 25.03 -6.75 13.82
C GLN A 5 23.73 -7.30 14.42
N LYS A 6 23.21 -6.67 15.48
CA LYS A 6 21.94 -7.10 16.11
C LYS A 6 20.74 -6.97 15.17
N THR A 7 20.74 -5.92 14.34
CA THR A 7 19.69 -5.74 13.34
C THR A 7 19.72 -6.85 12.29
N LEU A 8 20.90 -7.21 11.79
CA LEU A 8 21.05 -8.31 10.82
C LEU A 8 20.69 -9.67 11.42
N GLU A 9 21.00 -9.91 12.69
CA GLU A 9 20.58 -11.11 13.43
C GLU A 9 19.06 -11.21 13.53
N ASP A 10 18.38 -10.10 13.83
CA ASP A 10 16.91 -10.04 13.90
C ASP A 10 16.25 -10.23 12.52
N ILE A 11 16.83 -9.65 11.46
CA ILE A 11 16.42 -9.90 10.07
C ILE A 11 16.53 -11.39 9.73
N LYS A 12 17.67 -12.01 10.07
CA LYS A 12 17.89 -13.44 9.85
C LYS A 12 16.89 -14.29 10.64
N GLY A 13 16.57 -13.92 11.87
CA GLY A 13 15.56 -14.59 12.68
C GLY A 13 14.15 -14.50 12.07
N THR A 14 13.85 -13.39 11.39
CA THR A 14 12.53 -13.14 10.78
C THR A 14 12.38 -13.78 9.41
N PHE A 15 13.40 -13.71 8.55
CA PHE A 15 13.34 -14.20 7.17
C PHE A 15 14.05 -15.54 6.93
N GLY A 16 14.76 -16.08 7.94
CA GLY A 16 15.61 -17.26 7.81
C GLY A 16 16.97 -16.99 7.16
N PHE A 17 17.16 -15.83 6.54
CA PHE A 17 18.42 -15.35 5.96
C PHE A 17 18.46 -13.82 6.01
N VAL A 18 19.62 -13.23 5.69
CA VAL A 18 19.74 -11.78 5.52
C VAL A 18 19.71 -11.48 4.02
N PRO A 19 18.69 -10.78 3.50
CA PRO A 19 18.70 -10.32 2.12
C PRO A 19 19.91 -9.41 1.84
N GLY A 20 20.53 -9.56 0.66
CA GLY A 20 21.76 -8.83 0.31
C GLY A 20 21.67 -7.32 0.46
N PHE A 21 20.50 -6.71 0.20
CA PHE A 21 20.30 -5.27 0.36
C PHE A 21 20.33 -4.78 1.81
N PHE A 22 20.12 -5.66 2.79
CA PHE A 22 20.34 -5.36 4.21
C PHE A 22 21.79 -5.64 4.61
N GLU A 23 22.37 -6.74 4.11
CA GLU A 23 23.76 -7.12 4.38
C GLU A 23 24.76 -6.04 3.92
N ASP A 24 24.55 -5.56 2.69
CA ASP A 24 25.35 -4.53 2.04
C ASP A 24 25.04 -3.09 2.50
N PHE A 25 24.19 -2.91 3.50
CA PHE A 25 23.87 -1.58 4.02
C PHE A 25 25.08 -0.99 4.79
N LYS A 26 25.73 0.03 4.22
CA LYS A 26 27.06 0.50 4.67
C LYS A 26 27.10 1.91 5.26
N TRP A 27 26.01 2.69 5.16
CA TRP A 27 26.11 4.14 5.37
C TRP A 27 25.74 4.62 6.78
N ASP A 28 24.81 3.97 7.49
CA ASP A 28 24.39 4.41 8.83
C ASP A 28 23.62 3.34 9.64
N GLU A 29 23.96 3.14 10.92
CA GLU A 29 23.32 2.11 11.76
C GLU A 29 21.90 2.49 12.22
N LEU A 30 21.65 3.78 12.44
CA LEU A 30 20.34 4.27 12.84
C LEU A 30 19.34 4.08 11.70
N ALA A 31 19.74 4.38 10.47
CA ALA A 31 18.89 4.20 9.31
C ALA A 31 18.54 2.73 9.07
N LEU A 32 19.51 1.82 9.21
CA LEU A 32 19.27 0.38 9.07
C LEU A 32 18.30 -0.14 10.16
N SER A 33 18.63 0.12 11.42
CA SER A 33 17.82 -0.37 12.55
C SER A 33 16.44 0.28 12.59
N GLY A 34 16.34 1.59 12.34
CA GLY A 34 15.08 2.32 12.27
C GLY A 34 14.20 1.86 11.10
N GLY A 35 14.78 1.70 9.91
CA GLY A 35 14.06 1.18 8.74
C GLY A 35 13.53 -0.23 8.96
N TRP A 36 14.33 -1.09 9.59
CA TRP A 36 13.92 -2.44 9.93
C TRP A 36 12.78 -2.50 10.97
N GLU A 37 12.85 -1.68 12.02
CA GLU A 37 11.77 -1.60 13.02
C GLU A 37 10.45 -1.13 12.41
N LEU A 38 10.50 -0.11 11.53
CA LEU A 38 9.32 0.35 10.79
C LEU A 38 8.78 -0.77 9.89
N PHE A 39 9.65 -1.46 9.16
CA PHE A 39 9.26 -2.58 8.31
C PHE A 39 8.54 -3.67 9.11
N LYS A 40 9.12 -4.15 10.21
CA LYS A 40 8.47 -5.17 11.05
C LYS A 40 7.11 -4.70 11.58
N LYS A 41 7.04 -3.45 12.05
CA LYS A 41 5.81 -2.91 12.65
C LYS A 41 4.69 -2.75 11.63
N PHE A 42 5.01 -2.30 10.43
CA PHE A 42 3.99 -1.94 9.44
C PHE A 42 3.74 -3.04 8.42
N GLU A 43 4.77 -3.75 7.95
CA GLU A 43 4.63 -4.78 6.91
C GLU A 43 4.39 -6.19 7.47
N LEU A 44 4.92 -6.51 8.66
CA LEU A 44 4.84 -7.88 9.19
C LEU A 44 3.86 -8.07 10.35
N SER A 45 3.37 -6.96 10.92
CA SER A 45 2.49 -7.00 12.10
C SER A 45 1.12 -6.42 11.80
N GLU A 46 0.11 -6.93 12.50
CA GLU A 46 -1.22 -6.34 12.48
C GLU A 46 -1.21 -4.91 13.06
N THR A 47 -2.01 -4.04 12.43
CA THR A 47 -2.29 -2.68 12.91
C THR A 47 -3.80 -2.45 12.85
N ASN A 48 -4.26 -1.20 12.75
CA ASN A 48 -5.69 -0.92 12.58
C ASN A 48 -6.24 -1.44 11.23
N ILE A 49 -5.36 -1.69 10.25
CA ILE A 49 -5.72 -2.28 8.96
C ILE A 49 -5.24 -3.73 8.95
N PRO A 50 -6.14 -4.72 8.77
CA PRO A 50 -5.76 -6.12 8.67
C PRO A 50 -4.71 -6.37 7.59
N LEU A 51 -3.78 -7.31 7.81
CA LEU A 51 -2.63 -7.53 6.93
C LEU A 51 -3.00 -7.79 5.46
N LYS A 52 -4.07 -8.56 5.21
CA LYS A 52 -4.61 -8.78 3.86
C LYS A 52 -4.86 -7.44 3.15
N TYR A 53 -5.68 -6.59 3.77
CA TYR A 53 -6.08 -5.31 3.17
C TYR A 53 -4.90 -4.33 3.10
N LYS A 54 -4.00 -4.36 4.08
CA LYS A 54 -2.79 -3.53 4.09
C LYS A 54 -1.92 -3.82 2.86
N HIS A 55 -1.68 -5.10 2.55
CA HIS A 55 -0.89 -5.45 1.39
C HIS A 55 -1.64 -5.28 0.06
N LEU A 56 -2.97 -5.37 0.01
CA LEU A 56 -3.73 -4.96 -1.18
C LEU A 56 -3.61 -3.45 -1.45
N ILE A 57 -3.68 -2.61 -0.41
CA ILE A 57 -3.44 -1.16 -0.52
C ILE A 57 -2.01 -0.90 -1.00
N ALA A 58 -1.02 -1.57 -0.43
CA ALA A 58 0.37 -1.42 -0.81
C ALA A 58 0.64 -1.95 -2.24
N LEU A 59 -0.05 -2.99 -2.69
CA LEU A 59 -0.01 -3.49 -4.06
C LEU A 59 -0.59 -2.45 -5.04
N ALA A 60 -1.69 -1.79 -4.68
CA ALA A 60 -2.24 -0.70 -5.49
C ALA A 60 -1.24 0.45 -5.63
N ALA A 61 -0.61 0.87 -4.52
CA ALA A 61 0.44 1.88 -4.54
C ALA A 61 1.64 1.44 -5.41
N ALA A 62 2.11 0.21 -5.25
CA ALA A 62 3.20 -0.38 -6.04
C ALA A 62 2.91 -0.38 -7.54
N GLY A 63 1.68 -0.74 -7.93
CA GLY A 63 1.22 -0.67 -9.31
C GLY A 63 1.20 0.76 -9.86
N ALA A 64 0.70 1.71 -9.08
CA ALA A 64 0.64 3.12 -9.47
C ALA A 64 2.03 3.75 -9.67
N VAL A 65 2.98 3.46 -8.77
CA VAL A 65 4.38 3.94 -8.89
C VAL A 65 5.26 3.07 -9.79
N LYS A 66 4.71 1.97 -10.33
CA LYS A 66 5.39 1.02 -11.22
C LYS A 66 6.65 0.42 -10.59
N CYS A 67 6.60 0.08 -9.30
CA CYS A 67 7.73 -0.52 -8.58
C CYS A 67 7.71 -2.06 -8.70
N PRO A 68 8.60 -2.70 -9.49
CA PRO A 68 8.55 -4.15 -9.68
C PRO A 68 8.84 -4.93 -8.39
N TYR A 69 9.74 -4.43 -7.54
CA TYR A 69 10.07 -5.04 -6.25
C TYR A 69 8.85 -5.06 -5.32
N CYS A 70 8.20 -3.91 -5.21
CA CYS A 70 7.05 -3.70 -4.35
C CYS A 70 5.85 -4.51 -4.84
N THR A 71 5.62 -4.56 -6.17
CA THR A 71 4.55 -5.36 -6.76
C THR A 71 4.72 -6.83 -6.43
N LYS A 72 5.92 -7.39 -6.60
CA LYS A 72 6.19 -8.79 -6.26
C LYS A 72 6.00 -9.04 -4.75
N PHE A 73 6.61 -8.22 -3.89
CA PHE A 73 6.52 -8.38 -2.45
C PHE A 73 5.08 -8.33 -1.94
N HIS A 74 4.32 -7.29 -2.29
CA HIS A 74 2.96 -7.13 -1.79
C HIS A 74 1.94 -8.10 -2.42
N THR A 75 2.20 -8.62 -3.62
CA THR A 75 1.38 -9.71 -4.20
C THR A 75 1.51 -10.96 -3.33
N GLU A 76 2.74 -11.41 -3.06
CA GLU A 76 3.00 -12.61 -2.26
C GLU A 76 2.52 -12.42 -0.81
N ALA A 77 2.77 -11.25 -0.22
CA ALA A 77 2.32 -10.96 1.14
C ALA A 77 0.79 -10.92 1.24
N ALA A 78 0.09 -10.31 0.28
CA ALA A 78 -1.37 -10.31 0.28
C ALA A 78 -1.93 -11.74 0.22
N GLN A 79 -1.38 -12.59 -0.64
CA GLN A 79 -1.78 -14.01 -0.76
C GLN A 79 -1.48 -14.80 0.52
N LEU A 80 -0.31 -14.57 1.13
CA LEU A 80 0.06 -15.18 2.42
C LEU A 80 -0.99 -14.90 3.50
N PHE A 81 -1.59 -13.70 3.50
CA PHE A 81 -2.65 -13.31 4.42
C PHE A 81 -4.07 -13.53 3.87
N GLY A 82 -4.22 -14.39 2.87
CA GLY A 82 -5.51 -14.90 2.41
C GLY A 82 -6.19 -14.06 1.32
N ALA A 83 -5.46 -13.18 0.63
CA ALA A 83 -5.99 -12.56 -0.59
C ALA A 83 -6.15 -13.59 -1.70
N THR A 84 -7.31 -13.58 -2.33
CA THR A 84 -7.61 -14.41 -3.50
C THR A 84 -7.05 -13.79 -4.77
N GLU A 85 -6.89 -14.60 -5.82
CA GLU A 85 -6.51 -14.10 -7.14
C GLU A 85 -7.50 -13.04 -7.67
N THR A 86 -8.80 -13.23 -7.40
CA THR A 86 -9.83 -12.26 -7.76
C THR A 86 -9.63 -10.92 -7.06
N GLU A 87 -9.31 -10.90 -5.76
CA GLU A 87 -9.01 -9.66 -5.02
C GLU A 87 -7.74 -8.96 -5.56
N LEU A 88 -6.73 -9.71 -6.01
CA LEU A 88 -5.54 -9.15 -6.65
C LEU A 88 -5.89 -8.50 -8.01
N GLN A 89 -6.68 -9.17 -8.84
CA GLN A 89 -7.14 -8.63 -10.13
C GLN A 89 -8.01 -7.38 -9.93
N GLU A 90 -8.92 -7.41 -8.96
CA GLU A 90 -9.78 -6.26 -8.61
C GLU A 90 -8.94 -5.09 -8.09
N THR A 91 -7.91 -5.36 -7.28
CA THR A 91 -6.97 -4.34 -6.80
C THR A 91 -6.23 -3.67 -7.96
N ALA A 92 -5.71 -4.47 -8.90
CA ALA A 92 -5.04 -3.96 -10.10
C ALA A 92 -5.98 -3.13 -10.99
N TYR A 93 -7.20 -3.62 -11.21
CA TYR A 93 -8.20 -2.91 -12.01
C TYR A 93 -8.63 -1.59 -11.35
N THR A 94 -8.88 -1.60 -10.05
CA THR A 94 -9.20 -0.41 -9.25
C THR A 94 -8.09 0.63 -9.33
N THR A 95 -6.83 0.19 -9.23
CA THR A 95 -5.65 1.06 -9.39
C THR A 95 -5.62 1.71 -10.78
N SER A 96 -5.99 0.96 -11.82
CA SER A 96 -6.03 1.48 -13.20
C SER A 96 -7.06 2.60 -13.38
N LEU A 97 -8.22 2.50 -12.72
CA LEU A 97 -9.27 3.53 -12.76
C LEU A 97 -8.80 4.84 -12.12
N VAL A 98 -8.04 4.77 -11.02
CA VAL A 98 -7.43 5.96 -10.40
C VAL A 98 -6.52 6.67 -11.41
N GLY A 99 -5.65 5.93 -12.09
CA GLY A 99 -4.78 6.48 -13.14
C GLY A 99 -5.56 7.05 -14.33
N TYR A 100 -6.61 6.36 -14.79
CA TYR A 100 -7.47 6.79 -15.89
C TYR A 100 -8.13 8.15 -15.62
N PHE A 101 -8.84 8.28 -14.48
CA PHE A 101 -9.55 9.51 -14.15
C PHE A 101 -8.60 10.64 -13.79
N SER A 102 -7.47 10.34 -13.13
CA SER A 102 -6.43 11.32 -12.89
C SER A 102 -5.93 11.93 -14.20
N ASN A 103 -5.57 11.11 -15.18
CA ASN A 103 -5.13 11.59 -16.50
C ASN A 103 -6.19 12.42 -17.21
N TYR A 104 -7.46 11.97 -17.18
CA TYR A 104 -8.56 12.67 -17.83
C TYR A 104 -8.85 14.05 -17.23
N LEU A 105 -8.89 14.15 -15.89
CA LEU A 105 -9.20 15.40 -15.21
C LEU A 105 -8.04 16.40 -15.29
N HIS A 106 -6.80 15.94 -15.07
CA HIS A 106 -5.62 16.79 -15.21
C HIS A 106 -5.43 17.27 -16.65
N GLY A 107 -5.55 16.36 -17.63
CA GLY A 107 -5.39 16.68 -19.04
C GLY A 107 -6.37 17.74 -19.54
N ARG A 108 -7.61 17.72 -19.03
CA ARG A 108 -8.63 18.73 -19.33
C ARG A 108 -8.55 19.98 -18.46
N ARG A 109 -7.64 20.03 -17.47
CA ARG A 109 -7.54 21.11 -16.48
C ARG A 109 -8.87 21.38 -15.79
N TYR A 110 -9.54 20.33 -15.33
CA TYR A 110 -10.81 20.47 -14.63
C TYR A 110 -10.62 21.26 -13.32
N PRO A 111 -11.42 22.31 -13.03
CA PRO A 111 -11.24 23.10 -11.81
C PRO A 111 -11.49 22.26 -10.55
N LEU A 112 -10.57 22.29 -9.59
CA LEU A 112 -10.67 21.50 -8.36
C LEU A 112 -11.82 21.98 -7.47
N GLU A 113 -12.02 23.29 -7.37
CA GLU A 113 -13.09 23.88 -6.58
C GLU A 113 -14.47 23.43 -7.11
N LYS A 114 -14.61 23.40 -8.44
CA LYS A 114 -15.82 22.89 -9.08
C LYS A 114 -16.02 21.39 -8.82
N PHE A 115 -14.95 20.59 -8.91
CA PHE A 115 -15.01 19.16 -8.59
C PHE A 115 -15.47 18.93 -7.15
N ASP A 116 -14.95 19.70 -6.20
CA ASP A 116 -15.31 19.60 -4.79
C ASP A 116 -16.78 19.95 -4.55
N GLU A 117 -17.28 21.03 -5.16
CA GLU A 117 -18.70 21.41 -5.11
C GLU A 117 -19.62 20.30 -5.66
N GLU A 118 -19.28 19.77 -6.83
CA GLU A 118 -20.04 18.69 -7.48
C GLU A 118 -19.99 17.39 -6.66
N LEU A 119 -18.82 17.02 -6.14
CA LEU A 119 -18.65 15.81 -5.32
C LEU A 119 -19.46 15.92 -4.02
N ASN A 120 -19.48 17.09 -3.37
CA ASN A 120 -20.30 17.33 -2.20
C ASN A 120 -21.80 17.14 -2.49
N HIS A 121 -22.27 17.58 -3.66
CA HIS A 121 -23.65 17.34 -4.08
C HIS A 121 -23.91 15.86 -4.35
N ILE A 122 -22.99 15.15 -5.01
CA ILE A 122 -23.07 13.71 -5.24
C ILE A 122 -23.17 12.96 -3.91
N VAL A 123 -22.30 13.25 -2.94
CA VAL A 123 -22.30 12.61 -1.61
C VAL A 123 -23.64 12.80 -0.90
N LYS A 124 -24.20 14.01 -0.88
CA LYS A 124 -25.52 14.29 -0.30
C LYS A 124 -26.61 13.43 -0.95
N ASN A 125 -26.59 13.28 -2.27
CA ASN A 125 -27.57 12.47 -2.99
C ASN A 125 -27.44 10.97 -2.65
N PHE A 126 -26.21 10.47 -2.49
CA PHE A 126 -25.98 9.08 -2.06
C PHE A 126 -26.48 8.85 -0.63
N GLN A 127 -26.22 9.77 0.30
CA GLN A 127 -26.71 9.70 1.68
C GLN A 127 -28.24 9.69 1.73
N ALA A 128 -28.90 10.57 0.97
CA ALA A 128 -30.36 10.60 0.88
C ALA A 128 -30.94 9.30 0.29
N ALA A 129 -30.30 8.74 -0.75
CA ALA A 129 -30.72 7.47 -1.35
C ALA A 129 -30.58 6.30 -0.38
N ALA A 130 -29.47 6.23 0.38
CA ALA A 130 -29.25 5.20 1.39
C ALA A 130 -30.28 5.29 2.53
N ALA A 131 -30.58 6.50 3.02
CA ALA A 131 -31.61 6.72 4.05
C ALA A 131 -33.03 6.32 3.57
N ALA A 132 -33.29 6.39 2.27
CA ALA A 132 -34.54 5.98 1.65
C ALA A 132 -34.62 4.47 1.31
N GLY A 133 -33.60 3.68 1.65
CA GLY A 133 -33.54 2.24 1.33
C GLY A 133 -33.44 1.94 -0.17
N LYS A 134 -33.00 2.91 -0.97
CA LYS A 134 -32.90 2.77 -2.44
C LYS A 134 -31.53 2.29 -2.93
N ARG A 135 -30.62 1.98 -2.01
CA ARG A 135 -29.30 1.38 -2.25
C ARG A 135 -28.88 0.57 -1.04
#